data_AF-X6CJZ0-F1
#
_entry.id   AF-X6CJZ0-F1
#
_cell.length_a   1.000
_cell.length_b   1.000
_cell.length_c   1.000
_cell.angle_alpha   90.00
_cell.angle_beta   90.00
_cell.angle_gamma   90.00
#
_symmetry.space_group_name_H-M   'P 1'
#
loop_
_entity.id
_entity.type
_entity.pdbx_description
1 polymer ?
#
loop_
_entity_poly.entity_id
_entity_poly.type
_entity_poly.pdbx_seq_one_letter_code
_entity_poly.pdbx_strand_id
1 'polypeptide(L)' 'MAKEPERPGLTAETVRALARDSGATEQQIREIISLVGFDRASILREARLAAKDG' A
#
# COMPACT_ATOMS: atom_id res chain seq x y z
N MET A 1 -13.31 16.98 19.84
CA MET A 1 -12.24 16.28 19.11
C MET A 1 -12.88 15.49 17.98
N ALA A 2 -12.63 15.90 16.74
CA ALA A 2 -13.10 15.15 15.58
C ALA A 2 -12.25 13.89 15.47
N LYS A 3 -12.88 12.74 15.64
CA LYS A 3 -12.30 11.43 15.39
C LYS A 3 -12.11 11.37 13.88
N GLU A 4 -10.87 11.36 13.41
CA GLU A 4 -10.59 11.11 12.00
C GLU A 4 -11.38 9.87 11.57
N PRO A 5 -12.12 9.92 10.46
CA PRO A 5 -12.84 8.76 10.00
C PRO A 5 -11.80 7.66 9.78
N GLU A 6 -11.94 6.56 10.52
CA GLU A 6 -11.16 5.35 10.32
C GLU A 6 -11.32 4.96 8.85
N ARG A 7 -10.33 5.34 8.02
CA ARG A 7 -10.38 5.12 6.57
C ARG A 7 -10.49 3.61 6.37
N PRO A 8 -11.63 3.07 5.90
CA PRO A 8 -11.85 1.62 5.91
C PRO A 8 -10.90 0.82 5.00
N GLY A 9 -10.06 1.50 4.21
CA GLY A 9 -9.27 0.89 3.14
C GLY A 9 -7.83 0.52 3.47
N LEU A 10 -7.26 0.93 4.61
CA LEU A 10 -5.84 0.71 4.90
C LEU A 10 -5.61 0.08 6.27
N THR A 11 -6.15 -1.11 6.49
CA THR A 11 -5.75 -1.86 7.68
C THR A 11 -4.26 -2.21 7.57
N ALA A 12 -3.58 -2.29 8.72
CA ALA A 12 -2.19 -2.74 8.76
C ALA A 12 -2.02 -4.17 8.20
N GLU A 13 -3.09 -4.96 8.21
CA GLU A 13 -3.12 -6.29 7.58
C GLU A 13 -3.12 -6.21 6.06
N THR A 14 -3.91 -5.31 5.46
CA THR A 14 -3.91 -5.07 4.01
C THR A 14 -2.55 -4.61 3.51
N VAL A 15 -1.91 -3.68 4.22
CA VAL A 15 -0.55 -3.20 3.87
C VAL A 15 0.46 -4.34 3.92
N ARG A 16 0.42 -5.16 4.99
CA ARG A 16 1.31 -6.33 5.12
C ARG A 16 1.09 -7.38 4.04
N ALA A 17 -0.16 -7.65 3.67
CA ALA A 17 -0.48 -8.58 2.59
C ALA A 17 0.06 -8.06 1.25
N LEU A 18 -0.13 -6.79 0.94
CA LEU A 18 0.37 -6.17 -0.29
C LEU A 18 1.90 -6.16 -0.36
N ALA A 19 2.57 -5.87 0.75
CA ALA A 19 4.02 -5.95 0.86
C ALA A 19 4.53 -7.36 0.55
N ARG A 20 3.93 -8.38 1.18
CA ARG A 20 4.26 -9.79 0.94
C ARG A 20 4.04 -10.23 -0.51
N ASP A 21 2.94 -9.80 -1.12
CA ASP A 21 2.55 -10.20 -2.49
C ASP A 21 3.37 -9.51 -3.60
N SER A 22 3.98 -8.37 -3.27
CA SER A 22 4.76 -7.56 -4.22
C SER A 22 6.27 -7.66 -4.00
N GLY A 23 6.70 -8.04 -2.80
CA GLY A 23 8.11 -7.97 -2.37
C GLY A 23 8.54 -6.58 -1.92
N ALA A 24 7.65 -5.58 -1.93
CA ALA A 24 7.94 -4.24 -1.44
C ALA A 24 7.82 -4.16 0.09
N THR A 25 8.40 -3.11 0.68
CA THR A 25 8.24 -2.80 2.10
C THR A 25 6.87 -2.21 2.41
N GLU A 26 6.40 -2.34 3.65
CA GLU A 26 5.14 -1.71 4.09
C GLU A 26 5.13 -0.19 3.89
N GLN A 27 6.30 0.46 3.98
CA GLN A 27 6.44 1.89 3.75
C GLN A 27 6.23 2.25 2.28
N GLN A 28 6.88 1.52 1.36
CA GLN A 28 6.67 1.69 -0.08
C GLN A 28 5.21 1.47 -0.45
N ILE A 29 4.53 0.47 0.13
CA ILE A 29 3.10 0.25 -0.10
C ILE A 29 2.27 1.45 0.33
N ARG A 30 2.54 2.05 1.50
CA ARG A 30 1.79 3.24 1.96
C ARG A 30 2.02 4.44 1.05
N GLU A 31 3.26 4.64 0.60
CA GLU A 31 3.60 5.70 -0.36
C GLU A 31 2.88 5.49 -1.69
N ILE A 32 2.92 4.27 -2.24
CA ILE A 32 2.22 3.90 -3.47
C ILE A 32 0.72 4.16 -3.34
N ILE A 33 0.10 3.70 -2.25
CA ILE A 33 -1.35 3.93 -2.02
C ILE A 33 -1.65 5.43 -1.94
N SER A 34 -0.76 6.22 -1.34
CA SER A 34 -0.92 7.68 -1.31
C SER A 34 -0.82 8.32 -2.70
N LEU A 35 -0.17 7.67 -3.67
CA LEU A 35 -0.01 8.15 -5.05
C LEU A 35 -1.12 7.66 -5.99
N VAL A 36 -1.46 6.37 -5.94
CA VAL A 36 -2.39 5.74 -6.91
C VAL A 36 -3.77 5.42 -6.33
N GLY A 37 -3.97 5.62 -5.02
CA GLY A 37 -5.19 5.23 -4.32
C GLY A 37 -5.24 3.76 -3.95
N PHE A 38 -6.45 3.24 -3.70
CA PHE A 38 -6.68 1.95 -3.05
C PHE A 38 -6.91 0.78 -4.04
N ASP A 39 -6.68 0.99 -5.34
CA ASP A 39 -6.83 -0.08 -6.32
C ASP A 39 -5.71 -1.12 -6.20
N ARG A 40 -6.09 -2.35 -5.82
CA ARG A 40 -5.12 -3.44 -5.56
C ARG A 40 -4.24 -3.75 -6.76
N ALA A 41 -4.78 -3.72 -7.98
CA ALA A 41 -4.02 -4.06 -9.19
C ALA A 41 -2.95 -2.98 -9.47
N SER A 42 -3.32 -1.71 -9.34
CA SER A 42 -2.44 -0.56 -9.47
C SER A 42 -1.35 -0.58 -8.40
N ILE A 43 -1.70 -0.82 -7.13
CA ILE A 43 -0.73 -0.90 -6.03
C ILE A 43 0.27 -2.02 -6.27
N LEU A 44 -0.19 -3.23 -6.63
CA LEU A 44 0.73 -4.35 -6.87
C LEU A 44 1.65 -4.13 -8.07
N ARG A 45 1.17 -3.45 -9.12
CA ARG A 45 2.00 -3.09 -10.27
C ARG A 45 3.13 -2.16 -9.82
N GLU A 46 2.81 -1.05 -9.17
CA GLU A 46 3.81 -0.07 -8.73
C GLU A 46 4.74 -0.67 -7.67
N ALA A 47 4.22 -1.48 -6.76
CA ALA A 47 5.02 -2.10 -5.70
C ALA A 47 6.05 -3.09 -6.25
N ARG A 48 5.68 -3.86 -7.28
CA ARG A 48 6.62 -4.76 -7.96
C ARG A 48 7.68 -4.02 -8.77
N LEU A 49 7.40 -2.81 -9.23
CA LEU A 49 8.40 -1.94 -9.87
C LEU A 49 9.34 -1.39 -8.79
N ALA A 50 8.80 -0.80 -7.73
CA ALA A 50 9.56 -0.25 -6.61
C ALA A 50 10.47 -1.28 -5.91
N ALA A 51 10.06 -2.56 -5.84
CA ALA A 51 10.85 -3.64 -5.27
C ALA A 51 12.03 -4.09 -6.17
N LYS A 52 12.03 -3.76 -7.46
CA LYS A 52 13.12 -4.10 -8.39
C LYS A 52 14.21 -3.03 -8.45
N ASP A 53 13.86 -1.79 -8.10
CA ASP A 53 14.76 -0.65 -8.10
C ASP A 53 15.53 -0.48 -6.77
N GLY A 54 15.28 -1.35 -5.78
CA GLY A 54 15.88 -1.33 -4.45
C GLY A 54 16.85 -2.47 -4.17
#